data_AF-A0A9N9NXL8-F1
#
_entry.id   AF-A0A9N9NXL8-F1
#
_cell.length_a   1.000
_cell.length_b   1.000
_cell.length_c   1.000
_cell.angle_alpha   90.00
_cell.angle_beta   90.00
_cell.angle_gamma   90.00
#
_symmetry.space_group_name_H-M   'P 1'
#
loop_
_entity.id
_entity.type
_entity.pdbx_description
1 polymer ?
#
loop_
_entity_poly.entity_id
_entity_poly.type
_entity_poly.pdbx_seq_one_letter_code
_entity_poly.pdbx_strand_id
1 'polypeptide(L)'
;MKELEPILLEYCDEDLTKLLEKDIPLGEKRHCVITHNEMTLSTNDDEKTGWRPEGEHKLRPKGQGRGIHVSEFLYEPLSQVHLTEEQHAAHPKISKCYITELLEIGANYEGY
;
A
#
# COMPACT_ATOMS: atom_id res chain seq x y z
N MET A 1 -13.00 16.25 -7.76
CA MET A 1 -11.64 16.76 -7.49
C MET A 1 -11.59 18.28 -7.44
N LYS A 2 -12.17 19.01 -8.41
CA LYS A 2 -12.22 20.49 -8.42
C LYS A 2 -12.70 21.15 -7.12
N GLU A 3 -13.66 20.55 -6.44
CA GLU A 3 -14.21 21.09 -5.18
C GLU A 3 -13.23 21.00 -4.00
N LEU A 4 -12.24 20.11 -4.07
CA LEU A 4 -11.25 19.88 -3.02
C LEU A 4 -9.94 20.66 -3.25
N GLU A 5 -9.71 21.16 -4.47
CA GLU A 5 -8.53 21.98 -4.83
C GLU A 5 -8.19 23.10 -3.83
N PRO A 6 -9.16 23.90 -3.31
CA PRO A 6 -8.83 24.98 -2.38
C PRO A 6 -8.32 24.48 -1.03
N ILE A 7 -8.68 23.26 -0.62
CA ILE A 7 -8.33 22.69 0.69
C ILE A 7 -7.25 21.61 0.60
N LEU A 8 -6.85 21.22 -0.61
CA LEU A 8 -5.81 20.23 -0.84
C LEU A 8 -4.44 20.78 -0.46
N LEU A 9 -3.69 19.98 0.30
CA LEU A 9 -2.28 20.21 0.58
C LEU A 9 -1.49 20.18 -0.72
N GLU A 10 -0.74 21.24 -0.94
CA GLU A 10 0.24 21.36 -2.02
C GLU A 10 1.58 21.77 -1.42
N TYR A 11 2.64 21.45 -2.14
CA TYR A 11 4.02 21.70 -1.76
C TYR A 11 4.65 22.66 -2.76
N CYS A 12 5.50 23.57 -2.29
CA CYS A 12 6.18 24.55 -3.13
C CYS A 12 7.56 24.11 -3.60
N ASP A 13 8.02 22.95 -3.12
CA ASP A 13 9.29 22.32 -3.43
C ASP A 13 9.11 20.88 -3.91
N GLU A 14 10.08 20.39 -4.68
CA GLU A 14 10.09 19.02 -5.19
C GLU A 14 10.33 17.98 -4.06
N ASP A 15 11.01 18.39 -2.99
CA ASP A 15 11.31 17.54 -1.83
C ASP A 15 10.12 17.40 -0.86
N LEU A 16 8.99 18.05 -1.14
CA LEU A 16 7.77 18.01 -0.33
C LEU A 16 7.97 18.41 1.15
N THR A 17 8.91 19.31 1.41
CA THR A 17 9.23 19.77 2.77
C THR A 17 8.50 21.04 3.16
N LYS A 18 8.07 21.84 2.17
CA LYS A 18 7.43 23.14 2.40
C LYS A 18 6.03 23.17 1.82
N LEU A 19 5.07 23.36 2.70
CA LEU A 19 3.68 23.55 2.30
C LEU A 19 3.50 24.87 1.56
N LEU A 20 2.76 24.81 0.45
CA LEU A 20 2.24 25.99 -0.20
C LEU A 20 1.22 26.66 0.74
N GLU A 21 1.36 27.97 0.91
CA GLU A 21 0.39 28.77 1.65
C GLU A 21 -0.86 28.99 0.79
N LYS A 22 -2.00 28.59 1.34
CA LYS A 22 -3.32 28.75 0.72
C LYS A 22 -4.30 29.24 1.76
N ASP A 23 -5.19 30.14 1.34
CA ASP A 23 -6.35 30.56 2.13
C ASP A 23 -7.38 29.45 2.14
N ILE A 24 -7.67 28.93 3.33
CA ILE A 24 -8.66 27.86 3.53
C ILE A 24 -9.99 28.51 3.90
N PRO A 25 -11.11 28.09 3.31
CA PRO A 25 -12.43 28.57 3.70
C PRO A 25 -12.67 28.39 5.21
N LEU A 26 -13.39 29.34 5.81
CA LEU A 26 -13.65 29.35 7.25
C LEU A 26 -14.39 28.07 7.67
N GLY A 27 -13.80 27.32 8.61
CA GLY A 27 -14.36 26.08 9.14
C GLY A 27 -13.85 24.80 8.45
N GLU A 28 -13.11 24.94 7.34
CA GLU A 28 -12.50 23.81 6.65
C GLU A 28 -11.12 23.44 7.20
N LYS A 29 -10.67 22.22 6.90
CA LYS A 29 -9.33 21.73 7.24
C LYS A 29 -8.55 21.41 5.97
N ARG A 30 -7.22 21.45 6.05
CA ARG A 30 -6.37 20.96 4.97
C ARG A 30 -6.54 19.46 4.79
N HIS A 31 -6.65 19.02 3.54
CA HIS A 31 -6.79 17.62 3.17
C HIS A 31 -5.50 17.15 2.47
N CYS A 32 -4.98 16.00 2.87
CA CYS A 32 -3.94 15.31 2.12
C CYS A 32 -4.56 14.24 1.20
N VAL A 33 -3.90 14.01 0.07
CA VAL A 33 -4.19 12.83 -0.76
C VAL A 33 -3.44 11.65 -0.16
N ILE A 34 -4.19 10.62 0.20
CA ILE A 34 -3.63 9.32 0.57
C ILE A 34 -4.04 8.35 -0.53
N THR A 35 -3.06 7.73 -1.17
CA THR A 35 -3.30 6.71 -2.21
C THR A 35 -3.22 5.34 -1.59
N HIS A 36 -4.08 4.42 -2.02
CA HIS A 36 -4.05 3.01 -1.60
C HIS A 36 -3.71 2.13 -2.80
N ASN A 37 -2.90 1.10 -2.58
CA ASN A 37 -2.62 0.07 -3.57
C ASN A 37 -2.49 -1.31 -2.92
N GLU A 38 -2.86 -2.33 -3.68
CA GLU A 38 -2.73 -3.74 -3.29
C GLU A 38 -1.74 -4.44 -4.22
N MET A 39 -0.89 -5.29 -3.66
CA MET A 39 0.04 -6.11 -4.43
C MET A 39 0.21 -7.49 -3.82
N THR A 40 0.40 -8.49 -4.68
CA THR A 40 0.69 -9.87 -4.26
C THR A 40 2.09 -10.25 -4.71
N LEU A 41 2.93 -10.62 -3.75
CA LEU A 41 4.28 -11.14 -3.98
C LEU A 41 4.24 -12.66 -3.88
N SER A 42 4.56 -13.38 -4.96
CA SER A 42 4.70 -14.83 -4.95
C SER A 42 6.18 -15.23 -4.92
N THR A 43 6.54 -16.21 -4.08
CA THR A 43 7.93 -16.69 -3.97
C THR A 43 8.38 -17.47 -5.19
N ASN A 44 7.43 -18.01 -5.97
CA ASN A 44 7.69 -18.85 -7.15
C ASN A 44 8.68 -20.00 -6.83
N ASP A 45 8.55 -20.61 -5.64
CA ASP A 45 9.42 -21.67 -5.09
C ASP A 45 9.41 -23.00 -5.85
N ASP A 46 8.87 -23.00 -7.07
CA ASP A 46 8.74 -24.18 -7.91
C ASP A 46 10.12 -24.70 -8.39
N GLU A 47 10.22 -26.00 -8.69
CA GLU A 47 11.51 -26.63 -9.02
C GLU A 47 12.21 -25.87 -10.18
N LYS A 48 13.51 -25.59 -10.06
CA LYS A 48 14.24 -24.85 -11.10
C LYS A 48 14.43 -25.65 -12.40
N THR A 49 14.32 -26.98 -12.31
CA THR A 49 14.51 -27.93 -13.42
C THR A 49 13.32 -28.85 -13.57
N GLY A 50 13.17 -29.48 -14.73
CA GLY A 50 12.07 -30.40 -15.03
C GLY A 50 12.23 -30.94 -16.44
N TRP A 51 11.70 -32.15 -16.69
CA TRP A 51 11.71 -32.74 -18.03
C TRP A 51 10.67 -32.04 -18.91
N ARG A 52 11.09 -31.55 -20.08
CA ARG A 52 10.21 -30.90 -21.05
C ARG A 52 10.66 -31.17 -22.50
N PRO A 53 9.75 -31.11 -23.48
CA PRO A 53 10.08 -31.13 -24.89
C PRO A 53 10.99 -29.98 -25.30
N GLU A 54 11.83 -30.21 -26.31
CA GLU A 54 12.71 -29.20 -26.87
C GLU A 54 11.90 -28.08 -27.55
N GLY A 55 12.22 -26.82 -27.24
CA GLY A 55 11.54 -25.64 -27.79
C GLY A 55 10.34 -25.13 -27.00
N GLU A 56 9.90 -25.81 -25.94
CA GLU A 56 8.76 -25.36 -25.13
C GLU A 56 9.17 -24.54 -23.90
N HIS A 57 8.38 -23.51 -23.57
CA HIS A 57 8.55 -22.73 -22.34
C HIS A 57 7.94 -23.47 -21.14
N LYS A 58 8.63 -23.42 -19.99
CA LYS A 58 8.09 -23.99 -18.74
C LYS A 58 6.87 -23.18 -18.29
N LEU A 59 5.68 -23.75 -18.40
CA LEU A 59 4.48 -23.22 -17.75
C LEU A 59 4.59 -23.50 -16.25
N ARG A 60 4.57 -22.46 -15.42
CA ARG A 60 4.56 -22.59 -13.96
C ARG A 60 3.14 -22.36 -13.45
N PRO A 61 2.60 -23.26 -12.61
CA PRO A 61 1.32 -23.01 -11.97
C PRO A 61 1.44 -21.79 -11.04
N LYS A 62 0.44 -20.91 -11.07
CA LYS A 62 0.41 -19.68 -10.27
C LYS A 62 0.18 -19.93 -8.76
N GLY A 63 -0.18 -21.16 -8.35
CA GLY A 63 -0.84 -21.40 -7.06
C GLY A 63 -0.20 -22.39 -6.08
N GLN A 64 1.05 -22.85 -6.28
CA GLN A 64 1.69 -23.81 -5.35
C GLN A 64 2.81 -23.19 -4.49
N GLY A 65 3.06 -21.88 -4.63
CA GLY A 65 4.09 -21.16 -3.90
C GLY A 65 3.57 -20.45 -2.65
N ARG A 66 4.48 -20.06 -1.76
CA ARG A 66 4.16 -19.07 -0.73
C ARG A 66 3.94 -17.73 -1.42
N GLY A 67 3.07 -16.92 -0.86
CA GLY A 67 3.04 -15.53 -1.24
C GLY A 67 2.49 -14.68 -0.13
N ILE A 68 2.70 -13.38 -0.31
CA ILE A 68 2.37 -12.34 0.63
C ILE A 68 1.45 -11.39 -0.13
N HIS A 69 0.22 -11.24 0.33
CA HIS A 69 -0.58 -10.08 -0.05
C HIS A 69 -0.12 -8.88 0.78
N VAL A 70 -0.03 -7.72 0.16
CA VAL A 70 0.38 -6.45 0.77
C VAL A 70 -0.66 -5.42 0.35
N SER A 71 -1.26 -4.74 1.32
CA SER A 71 -2.20 -3.63 1.11
C SER A 71 -1.63 -2.40 1.81
N GLU A 72 -1.28 -1.35 1.06
CA GLU A 72 -0.56 -0.18 1.58
C GLU A 72 -1.23 1.13 1.23
N PHE A 73 -1.15 2.07 2.17
CA PHE A 73 -1.55 3.46 2.00
C PHE A 73 -0.30 4.32 2.00
N LEU A 74 -0.18 5.12 0.94
CA LEU A 74 0.95 5.97 0.67
C LEU A 74 0.56 7.42 0.81
N TYR A 75 1.45 8.17 1.45
CA TYR A 75 1.40 9.62 1.50
C TYR A 75 2.76 10.15 1.04
N GLU A 76 2.77 10.91 -0.05
CA GLU A 76 3.98 11.27 -0.80
C GLU A 76 5.16 11.77 0.08
N PRO A 77 4.95 12.67 1.08
CA PRO A 77 6.03 13.16 1.95
C PRO A 77 6.56 12.14 2.97
N LEU A 78 5.76 11.13 3.35
CA LEU A 78 6.13 10.15 4.39
C LEU A 78 6.38 8.76 3.82
N SER A 79 6.14 8.54 2.53
CA SER A 79 6.07 7.24 1.85
C SER A 79 4.99 6.32 2.43
N GLN A 80 5.20 5.76 3.62
CA GLN A 80 4.29 4.87 4.32
C GLN A 80 3.64 5.57 5.51
N VAL A 81 2.32 5.36 5.69
CA VAL A 81 1.60 5.89 6.84
C VAL A 81 1.60 4.84 7.96
N HIS A 82 2.17 5.20 9.11
CA HIS A 82 2.12 4.41 10.33
C HIS A 82 1.74 5.28 11.53
N LEU A 83 1.06 4.69 12.50
CA LEU A 83 0.79 5.32 13.80
C LEU A 83 2.01 5.13 14.70
N THR A 84 2.32 6.15 15.52
CA THR A 84 3.24 5.96 16.65
C THR A 84 2.54 5.18 17.77
N GLU A 85 3.31 4.68 18.73
CA GLU A 85 2.75 3.97 19.90
C GLU A 85 1.78 4.86 20.68
N GLU A 86 2.09 6.15 20.83
CA GLU A 86 1.24 7.12 21.51
C GLU A 86 -0.06 7.37 20.74
N GLN A 87 0.01 7.50 19.42
CA GLN A 87 -1.16 7.69 18.57
C GLN A 87 -2.06 6.46 18.57
N HIS A 88 -1.47 5.26 18.53
CA HIS A 88 -2.22 4.01 18.62
C HIS A 88 -2.90 3.86 19.99
N ALA A 89 -2.21 4.19 21.08
CA ALA A 89 -2.79 4.19 22.43
C ALA A 89 -3.96 5.18 22.57
N ALA A 90 -3.91 6.33 21.89
CA ALA A 90 -5.00 7.31 21.85
C ALA A 90 -6.22 6.83 21.04
N HIS A 91 -6.05 5.84 20.15
CA HIS A 91 -7.09 5.33 19.26
C HIS A 91 -7.26 3.81 19.38
N PRO A 92 -7.73 3.30 20.54
CA PRO A 92 -7.79 1.86 20.84
C PRO A 92 -8.74 1.05 19.95
N LYS A 93 -9.55 1.71 19.13
CA LYS A 93 -10.41 1.06 18.12
C LYS A 93 -9.63 0.63 16.88
N ILE A 94 -8.46 1.20 16.65
CA ILE A 94 -7.56 0.80 15.57
C ILE A 94 -6.78 -0.41 16.09
N SER A 95 -6.86 -1.52 15.37
CA SER A 95 -6.29 -2.81 15.80
C SER A 95 -4.81 -2.97 15.44
N LYS A 96 -4.28 -2.12 14.56
CA LYS A 96 -2.93 -2.21 14.00
C LYS A 96 -2.27 -0.83 13.94
N CYS A 97 -0.99 -0.75 14.30
CA CYS A 97 -0.20 0.49 14.18
C CYS A 97 0.23 0.77 12.74
N TYR A 98 0.32 -0.27 11.93
CA TYR A 98 0.71 -0.23 10.53
C TYR A 98 -0.47 -0.69 9.67
N ILE A 99 -0.45 -0.25 8.41
CA ILE A 99 -1.56 -0.54 7.50
C ILE A 99 -1.27 -1.76 6.62
N THR A 100 0.01 -2.16 6.50
CA THR A 100 0.44 -3.36 5.76
C THR A 100 -0.01 -4.64 6.45
N GLU A 101 -0.86 -5.42 5.81
CA GLU A 101 -1.20 -6.77 6.25
C GLU A 101 -0.54 -7.80 5.35
N LEU A 102 0.18 -8.76 5.94
CA LEU A 102 0.74 -9.92 5.24
C LEU A 102 -0.30 -11.03 5.26
N LEU A 103 -0.88 -11.38 4.11
CA LEU A 103 -1.75 -12.56 4.02
C LEU A 103 -0.98 -13.79 3.52
N GLU A 104 -1.19 -14.93 4.16
CA GLU A 104 -0.72 -16.22 3.67
C GLU A 104 -1.65 -16.74 2.57
N ILE A 105 -1.14 -16.84 1.35
CA ILE A 105 -1.88 -17.39 0.21
C ILE A 105 -2.22 -18.87 0.48
N GLY A 106 -3.50 -19.23 0.37
CA GLY A 106 -3.98 -20.61 0.42
C GLY A 106 -4.51 -21.12 1.77
N ALA A 107 -4.43 -20.34 2.87
CA ALA A 107 -4.95 -20.77 4.17
C ALA A 107 -6.48 -20.94 4.22
N ASN A 108 -7.21 -20.20 3.37
CA ASN A 108 -8.68 -20.19 3.34
C ASN A 108 -9.29 -20.70 2.01
N TYR A 109 -8.50 -21.26 1.09
CA TYR A 109 -8.93 -21.60 -0.29
C TYR A 109 -9.55 -20.45 -1.11
N GLU A 110 -9.53 -19.21 -0.60
CA GLU A 110 -10.01 -18.02 -1.31
C GLU A 110 -8.82 -17.11 -1.63
N GLY A 111 -8.40 -17.10 -2.89
CA GLY A 111 -7.28 -16.27 -3.38
C GLY A 111 -6.54 -16.87 -4.57
N TYR A 112 -7.26 -16.99 -5.70
CA TYR A 112 -6.92 -17.51 -7.05
C TYR A 112 -6.38 -18.94 -7.18
#